data_AF-A0A7K4GW42-F1
#
_entry.id   AF-A0A7K4GW42-F1
#
_cell.length_a   1.000
_cell.length_b   1.000
_cell.length_c   1.000
_cell.angle_alpha   90.00
_cell.angle_beta   90.00
_cell.angle_gamma   90.00
#
_symmetry.space_group_name_H-M   'P 1'
#
loop_
_entity.id
_entity.type
_entity.pdbx_description
1 polymer ?
#
loop_
_entity_poly.entity_id
_entity_poly.type
_entity_poly.pdbx_seq_one_letter_code
_entity_poly.pdbx_strand_id
1 'polypeptide(L)' 'KPLTRIELSKTLLKYSEKYLGKKISTTLLRKIYLSSKYSKVKEDMEKDAKMMGNSIATQQAVYVKKEQED' A
#
# COMPACT_ATOMS: atom_id res chain seq x y z
N LYS A 1 28.58 -10.88 -3.71
CA LYS A 1 28.11 -10.32 -5.01
C LYS A 1 26.70 -9.78 -4.77
N PRO A 2 26.40 -8.52 -5.13
CA PRO A 2 25.05 -7.97 -4.92
C PRO A 2 24.02 -8.72 -5.78
N LEU A 3 22.82 -8.90 -5.25
CA LEU A 3 21.69 -9.51 -5.96
C LEU A 3 21.18 -8.56 -7.04
N THR A 4 20.99 -9.08 -8.25
CA THR A 4 20.28 -8.36 -9.31
C THR A 4 18.77 -8.35 -9.05
N ARG A 5 18.05 -7.41 -9.69
CA ARG A 5 16.58 -7.32 -9.61
C ARG A 5 15.87 -8.63 -9.96
N ILE A 6 16.39 -9.34 -10.96
CA ILE A 6 15.82 -10.61 -11.43
C ILE A 6 16.01 -11.70 -10.38
N GLU A 7 17.22 -11.81 -9.83
CA GLU A 7 17.53 -12.79 -8.78
C GLU A 7 16.71 -12.52 -7.52
N LEU A 8 16.53 -11.27 -7.11
CA LEU A 8 15.67 -10.90 -5.99
C LEU A 8 14.22 -11.34 -6.23
N SER A 9 13.68 -11.07 -7.42
CA SER A 9 12.30 -11.45 -7.77
C SER A 9 12.10 -12.97 -7.74
N LYS A 10 13.05 -13.73 -8.31
CA LYS A 10 13.03 -15.20 -8.27
C LYS A 10 13.14 -15.74 -6.84
N THR A 11 13.98 -15.12 -6.02
CA THR A 11 14.19 -15.51 -4.62
C THR A 11 12.91 -15.32 -3.81
N LEU A 12 12.25 -14.16 -3.94
CA LEU A 12 10.98 -13.88 -3.25
C LEU A 12 9.84 -14.79 -3.71
N LEU A 13 9.77 -15.14 -5.00
CA LEU A 13 8.82 -16.12 -5.51
C LEU A 13 9.04 -17.51 -4.91
N LYS A 14 10.30 -17.97 -4.85
CA LYS A 14 10.67 -19.27 -4.26
C LYS A 14 10.27 -19.35 -2.78
N TYR A 15 10.55 -18.28 -2.02
CA TYR A 15 10.22 -18.28 -0.59
C TYR A 15 8.74 -18.10 -0.30
N SER A 16 8.02 -17.27 -1.07
CA SER A 16 6.56 -17.17 -0.93
C SER A 16 5.87 -18.50 -1.23
N GLU A 17 6.29 -19.23 -2.25
CA GLU A 17 5.79 -20.58 -2.53
C GLU A 17 6.11 -21.55 -1.38
N LYS A 18 7.34 -21.53 -0.88
CA LYS A 18 7.77 -22.41 0.22
C LYS A 18 6.98 -22.19 1.52
N TYR A 19 6.76 -20.94 1.92
CA TYR A 19 6.19 -20.61 3.23
C TYR A 19 4.68 -20.36 3.20
N LEU A 20 4.12 -19.93 2.07
CA LEU A 20 2.71 -19.55 1.94
C LEU A 20 1.95 -20.49 0.98
N GLY A 21 2.63 -21.46 0.37
CA GLY A 21 2.06 -22.37 -0.64
C GLY A 21 1.64 -21.65 -1.93
N LYS A 22 2.01 -20.37 -2.11
CA LYS A 22 1.57 -19.54 -3.23
C LYS A 22 2.72 -18.69 -3.75
N LYS A 23 2.87 -18.64 -5.07
CA LYS A 23 3.81 -17.73 -5.74
C LYS A 23 3.28 -16.30 -5.66
N ILE A 24 3.88 -15.49 -4.79
CA ILE A 24 3.51 -14.09 -4.61
C ILE A 24 4.54 -13.21 -5.33
N SER A 25 4.08 -12.46 -6.33
CA SER A 25 4.93 -11.51 -7.06
C SER A 25 5.35 -10.34 -6.17
N THR A 26 6.46 -9.68 -6.53
CA THR A 26 6.94 -8.48 -5.83
C THR A 26 5.92 -7.35 -5.85
N THR A 27 5.15 -7.22 -6.94
CA THR A 27 4.03 -6.27 -7.03
C THR A 27 2.92 -6.60 -6.04
N LEU A 28 2.60 -7.89 -5.86
CA LEU A 28 1.56 -8.31 -4.91
C LEU A 28 2.04 -8.12 -3.46
N LEU A 29 3.31 -8.42 -3.15
CA LEU A 29 3.91 -8.10 -1.86
C LEU A 29 3.81 -6.60 -1.53
N ARG A 30 4.08 -5.73 -2.52
CA ARG A 30 3.92 -4.27 -2.36
C ARG A 30 2.47 -3.88 -2.08
N LYS A 31 1.51 -4.51 -2.76
CA LYS A 31 0.07 -4.27 -2.51
C LYS A 31 -0.31 -4.69 -1.09
N ILE A 32 0.08 -5.89 -0.65
CA ILE A 32 -0.18 -6.38 0.71
C ILE A 32 0.37 -5.40 1.75
N TYR A 33 1.62 -4.95 1.58
CA TYR A 33 2.24 -3.98 2.48
C TYR A 33 1.44 -2.67 2.55
N LEU A 34 1.11 -2.06 1.40
CA LEU A 34 0.38 -0.79 1.37
C LEU A 34 -1.04 -0.93 1.91
N SER A 35 -1.74 -2.03 1.57
CA SER A 35 -3.06 -2.35 2.11
C SER A 35 -3.03 -2.49 3.63
N SER A 36 -2.01 -3.16 4.18
CA SER A 36 -1.86 -3.28 5.64
C SER A 36 -1.49 -1.96 6.30
N LYS A 37 -0.65 -1.14 5.66
CA LYS A 37 -0.19 0.14 6.24
C LYS A 37 -1.29 1.18 6.29
N TYR A 38 -2.10 1.25 5.25
CA TYR A 38 -3.11 2.31 5.07
C TYR A 38 -4.55 1.84 5.28
N SER A 39 -4.79 0.59 5.69
CA SER A 39 -6.17 0.08 5.91
C SER A 39 -6.94 0.96 6.88
N LYS A 40 -6.39 1.18 8.07
CA LYS A 40 -7.02 1.99 9.12
C LYS A 40 -7.21 3.45 8.68
N VAL A 41 -6.19 4.03 8.06
CA VAL A 41 -6.25 5.41 7.53
C VAL A 41 -7.39 5.53 6.51
N LYS A 42 -7.52 4.55 5.62
CA LYS A 42 -8.59 4.52 4.62
C LYS A 42 -9.97 4.38 5.27
N GLU A 43 -10.12 3.53 6.29
CA GLU A 43 -11.38 3.39 7.04
C GLU A 43 -11.79 4.68 7.75
N ASP A 44 -10.83 5.37 8.38
CA ASP A 44 -11.09 6.63 9.08
C ASP A 44 -11.48 7.74 8.07
N MET A 45 -10.77 7.82 6.95
CA MET A 45 -11.15 8.72 5.83
C MET A 45 -12.55 8.41 5.28
N GLU A 46 -12.92 7.14 5.15
CA GLU A 46 -14.27 6.74 4.69
C GLU A 46 -15.36 7.17 5.70
N LYS A 47 -15.11 7.02 7.01
CA LYS A 47 -16.04 7.46 8.06
C LYS A 47 -16.20 8.98 8.06
N ASP A 48 -15.10 9.72 7.98
CA ASP A 48 -15.13 11.18 7.97
C ASP A 48 -15.81 11.71 6.71
N ALA A 49 -15.50 11.14 5.55
CA ALA A 49 -16.18 11.44 4.28
C ALA A 49 -17.70 11.29 4.41
N LYS A 50 -18.13 10.18 5.02
CA LYS A 50 -19.55 9.90 5.27
C LYS A 50 -20.18 10.89 6.26
N MET A 51 -19.50 11.23 7.36
CA MET A 51 -20.01 12.19 8.34
C MET A 51 -20.11 13.62 7.77
N MET A 52 -19.15 14.01 6.92
CA MET A 52 -19.13 15.33 6.29
C MET A 52 -19.96 15.43 5.01
N GLY A 53 -20.59 14.33 4.56
CA GLY A 53 -21.37 14.30 3.33
C GLY A 53 -20.55 14.52 2.05
N ASN A 54 -19.25 14.24 2.08
CA ASN A 54 -18.31 14.51 0.99
C ASN A 54 -17.64 13.21 0.51
N SER A 55 -16.99 13.27 -0.66
CA SER A 55 -16.10 12.19 -1.09
C SER A 55 -14.73 12.31 -0.42
N ILE A 56 -14.03 11.19 -0.23
CA ILE A 56 -12.64 11.18 0.25
C ILE A 56 -11.75 12.05 -0.65
N ALA A 57 -11.95 11.99 -1.96
CA ALA A 57 -11.19 12.77 -2.93
C ALA A 57 -11.39 14.28 -2.72
N THR A 58 -12.64 14.72 -2.51
CA THR A 58 -12.97 16.11 -2.18
C THR A 58 -12.30 16.53 -0.87
N GLN A 59 -12.33 15.66 0.15
CA GLN A 59 -11.71 15.97 1.44
C GLN A 59 -10.19 16.18 1.31
N GLN A 60 -9.52 15.29 0.60
CA GLN A 60 -8.08 15.37 0.38
C GLN A 60 -7.69 16.59 -0.47
N ALA A 61 -8.50 16.95 -1.47
CA ALA A 61 -8.20 18.09 -2.34
C ALA A 61 -8.41 19.45 -1.66
N VAL A 62 -9.43 19.58 -0.81
CA VAL A 62 -9.85 20.88 -0.23
C VAL A 62 -9.26 21.11 1.15
N TYR A 63 -9.19 20.08 2.00
CA TYR A 63 -8.85 20.22 3.41
C TYR A 63 -7.44 19.74 3.76
N VAL A 64 -6.85 18.81 3.00
CA VAL A 64 -5.49 18.34 3.24
C VAL A 64 -4.51 19.20 2.46
N LYS A 65 -3.91 20.17 3.15
CA LYS A 65 -2.80 20.97 2.62
C LYS A 65 -1.52 20.16 2.71
N LYS A 66 -0.71 20.16 1.65
CA LYS A 66 0.66 19.66 1.73
C LYS A 66 1.45 20.61 2.62
N GLU A 67 2.19 20.08 3.59
CA GLU A 67 3.22 20.87 4.27
C GLU A 67 4.14 21.44 3.20
N GLN A 68 4.35 22.76 3.20
CA GLN A 68 5.37 23.38 2.38
C GLN A 68 6.71 22.94 2.97
N GLU A 69 7.53 22.26 2.17
CA GLU A 69 8.94 22.08 2.49
C GLU A 69 9.58 23.47 2.44
N ASP A 70 10.04 23.97 3.59
CA ASP A 70 10.82 25.21 3.73
C ASP A 70 12.18 25.10 3.01
#